data_AF-R2VBE8-F1
#
_entry.id   AF-R2VBE8-F1
#
_cell.length_a   1.000
_cell.length_b   1.000
_cell.length_c   1.000
_cell.angle_alpha   90.00
_cell.angle_beta   90.00
_cell.angle_gamma   90.00
#
_symmetry.space_group_name_H-M   'P 1'
#
loop_
_entity.id
_entity.type
_entity.pdbx_description
1 polymer ?
#
loop_
_entity_poly.entity_id
_entity_poly.type
_entity_poly.pdbx_seq_one_letter_code
_entity_poly.pdbx_strand_id
1 'polypeptide(L)'
;MWLPSRMENKKKGHGSSNSQGGILLSVLLAIFLFSFLLLNLTTSYHQTADLTKRTEQLYEAKIAKELFLADYPKLKNKNGVWKFNKGEIAYETEVNRLVMNVKIKKKTHQFFEKNRTSNSSD
;
A
#
# COMPACT_ATOMS: atom_id res chain seq x y z
N MET A 1 62.07 67.31 18.77
CA MET A 1 61.93 66.40 19.92
C MET A 1 60.44 66.10 20.09
N TRP A 2 60.05 64.88 19.70
CA TRP A 2 58.82 64.13 20.02
C TRP A 2 57.43 64.81 20.00
N LEU A 3 56.59 64.40 19.03
CA LEU A 3 55.12 64.49 19.07
C LEU A 3 54.52 63.36 19.92
N PRO A 4 53.31 63.55 20.46
CA PRO A 4 52.30 62.49 20.52
C PRO A 4 51.03 62.97 19.78
N SER A 5 50.75 62.43 18.59
CA SER A 5 50.03 61.17 18.33
C SER A 5 48.56 61.21 18.75
N ARG A 6 47.73 61.51 17.75
CA ARG A 6 46.26 61.51 17.71
C ARG A 6 45.74 60.10 17.98
N MET A 7 45.10 59.87 19.13
CA MET A 7 44.36 58.63 19.39
C MET A 7 43.07 58.61 18.57
N GLU A 8 43.16 58.07 17.36
CA GLU A 8 42.03 57.63 16.57
C GLU A 8 41.48 56.34 17.19
N ASN A 9 40.34 56.44 17.86
CA ASN A 9 39.64 55.29 18.43
C ASN A 9 38.94 54.53 17.29
N LYS A 10 39.70 53.68 16.57
CA LYS A 10 39.15 52.76 15.59
C LYS A 10 38.27 51.74 16.31
N LYS A 11 36.95 51.88 16.15
CA LYS A 11 36.00 50.79 16.36
C LYS A 11 36.52 49.58 15.58
N LYS A 12 36.93 48.53 16.29
CA LYS A 12 37.22 47.23 15.68
C LYS A 12 35.91 46.67 15.15
N GLY A 13 35.71 46.81 13.84
CA GLY A 13 34.65 46.14 13.10
C GLY A 13 34.78 44.63 13.21
N HIS A 14 33.63 43.97 13.31
CA HIS A 14 33.44 42.52 13.36
C HIS A 14 34.26 41.79 12.28
N GLY A 15 35.14 40.90 12.72
CA GLY A 15 35.84 39.94 11.87
C GLY A 15 35.05 38.63 11.79
N SER A 16 34.26 38.51 10.73
CA SER A 16 33.49 37.33 10.33
C SER A 16 34.42 36.20 9.89
N SER A 17 34.50 35.11 10.66
CA SER A 17 35.05 33.84 10.17
C SER A 17 34.45 32.67 10.97
N ASN A 18 33.26 32.20 10.58
CA ASN A 18 32.77 30.84 10.87
C ASN A 18 31.46 30.48 10.13
N SER A 19 31.06 31.24 9.08
CA SER A 19 29.82 30.97 8.35
C SER A 19 29.90 29.76 7.43
N GLN A 20 31.08 29.42 6.87
CA GLN A 20 31.23 28.31 5.93
C GLN A 20 30.89 26.94 6.52
N GLY A 21 31.28 26.66 7.77
CA GLY A 21 30.95 25.40 8.45
C GLY A 21 29.46 25.26 8.77
N GLY A 22 28.80 26.36 9.16
CA GLY A 22 27.36 26.40 9.41
C GLY A 22 26.54 26.23 8.13
N ILE A 23 26.99 26.81 7.01
CA ILE A 23 26.36 26.64 5.70
C ILE A 23 26.49 25.17 5.24
N LEU A 24 27.67 24.57 5.36
CA LEU A 24 27.91 23.18 4.96
C LEU A 24 27.08 22.20 5.80
N LEU A 25 27.02 22.41 7.11
CA LEU A 25 26.19 21.60 8.01
C LEU A 25 24.70 21.76 7.71
N SER A 26 24.24 22.99 7.44
CA SER A 26 22.85 23.26 7.09
C SER A 26 22.45 22.60 5.76
N VAL A 27 23.31 22.69 4.74
CA VAL A 27 23.08 22.04 3.44
C VAL A 27 23.08 20.51 3.60
N LEU A 28 24.02 19.94 4.36
CA LEU A 28 24.07 18.51 4.60
C LEU A 28 22.84 18.01 5.37
N LEU A 29 22.40 18.77 6.39
CA LEU A 29 21.18 18.48 7.13
C LEU A 29 19.95 18.56 6.21
N ALA A 30 19.87 19.57 5.35
CA ALA A 30 18.78 19.71 4.39
C ALA A 30 18.74 18.53 3.41
N ILE A 31 19.89 18.10 2.87
CA ILE A 31 19.97 16.93 1.99
C ILE A 31 19.56 15.66 2.75
N PHE A 32 20.00 15.50 3.99
CA PHE A 32 19.62 14.35 4.83
C PHE A 32 18.11 14.30 5.08
N LEU A 33 17.52 15.42 5.51
CA LEU A 33 16.08 15.53 5.75
C LEU A 33 15.29 15.30 4.47
N PHE A 34 15.74 15.84 3.34
CA PHE A 34 15.07 15.66 2.06
C PHE A 34 15.15 14.20 1.58
N SER A 35 16.31 13.56 1.75
CA SER A 35 16.50 12.13 1.47
C SER A 35 15.59 11.27 2.33
N PHE A 36 15.47 11.59 3.62
CA PHE A 36 14.57 10.90 4.52
C PHE A 36 13.10 11.11 4.14
N LEU A 37 12.71 12.32 3.76
CA LEU A 37 11.36 12.63 3.29
C LEU A 37 11.00 11.84 2.02
N LEU A 38 11.92 11.81 1.04
CA LEU A 38 11.76 11.07 -0.20
C LEU A 38 11.65 9.56 0.03
N LEU A 39 12.46 9.01 0.95
CA LEU A 39 12.41 7.60 1.30
C LEU A 39 11.05 7.21 1.92
N ASN A 40 10.55 8.03 2.84
CA ASN A 40 9.24 7.82 3.46
C ASN A 40 8.12 7.91 2.42
N LEU A 41 8.12 8.96 1.59
CA LEU A 41 7.11 9.15 0.56
C LEU A 41 7.07 7.98 -0.43
N THR A 42 8.24 7.52 -0.88
CA THR A 42 8.36 6.39 -1.81
C THR A 42 7.86 5.09 -1.17
N THR A 43 8.22 4.85 0.09
CA THR A 43 7.79 3.67 0.84
C THR A 43 6.27 3.66 1.02
N SER A 44 5.70 4.78 1.46
CA SER A 44 4.25 4.91 1.63
C SER A 44 3.52 4.78 0.29
N TYR A 45 4.03 5.36 -0.79
CA TYR A 45 3.44 5.23 -2.13
C TYR A 45 3.38 3.78 -2.59
N HIS A 46 4.48 3.04 -2.45
CA HIS A 46 4.50 1.62 -2.81
C HIS A 46 3.56 0.78 -1.95
N GLN A 47 3.47 1.07 -0.66
CA GLN A 47 2.53 0.41 0.24
C GLN A 47 1.08 0.69 -0.14
N THR A 48 0.72 1.95 -0.40
CA THR A 48 -0.64 2.33 -0.81
C THR A 48 -1.00 1.73 -2.16
N ALA A 49 -0.11 1.80 -3.15
CA ALA A 49 -0.35 1.24 -4.48
C ALA A 49 -0.53 -0.29 -4.43
N ASP A 50 0.24 -0.98 -3.58
CA ASP A 50 0.04 -2.42 -3.36
C ASP A 50 -1.31 -2.68 -2.67
N LEU A 51 -1.63 -1.97 -1.59
CA LEU A 51 -2.91 -2.10 -0.89
C LEU A 51 -4.09 -1.89 -1.84
N THR A 52 -4.09 -0.84 -2.67
CA THR A 52 -5.13 -0.58 -3.66
C THR A 52 -5.31 -1.78 -4.61
N LYS A 53 -4.22 -2.33 -5.13
CA LYS A 53 -4.28 -3.52 -6.01
C LYS A 53 -4.82 -4.74 -5.29
N ARG A 54 -4.43 -4.97 -4.03
CA ARG A 54 -4.93 -6.09 -3.23
C ARG A 54 -6.42 -5.95 -2.95
N THR A 55 -6.86 -4.74 -2.65
CA THR A 55 -8.26 -4.41 -2.39
C THR A 55 -9.11 -4.59 -3.65
N GLU A 56 -8.65 -4.07 -4.80
CA GLU A 56 -9.30 -4.29 -6.11
C GLU A 56 -9.47 -5.78 -6.40
N GLN A 57 -8.39 -6.57 -6.28
CA GLN A 57 -8.44 -8.02 -6.51
C GLN A 57 -9.41 -8.74 -5.57
N LEU A 58 -9.47 -8.34 -4.30
CA LEU A 58 -10.39 -8.91 -3.32
C LEU A 58 -11.85 -8.59 -3.69
N TYR A 59 -12.13 -7.37 -4.13
CA TYR A 59 -13.48 -7.00 -4.58
C TYR A 59 -13.87 -7.73 -5.88
N GLU A 60 -12.97 -7.86 -6.84
CA GLU A 60 -13.19 -8.68 -8.04
C GLU A 60 -13.53 -10.13 -7.67
N ALA A 61 -12.78 -10.72 -6.73
CA ALA A 61 -13.02 -12.08 -6.27
C ALA A 61 -14.39 -12.22 -5.58
N LYS A 62 -14.79 -11.21 -4.79
CA LYS A 62 -16.09 -11.18 -4.12
C LYS A 62 -17.23 -11.06 -5.13
N ILE A 63 -17.11 -10.21 -6.14
CA ILE A 63 -18.12 -10.08 -7.21
C ILE A 63 -18.26 -11.40 -7.97
N ALA A 64 -17.14 -12.02 -8.34
CA ALA A 64 -17.16 -13.31 -9.04
C ALA A 64 -17.82 -14.40 -8.20
N LYS A 65 -17.58 -14.43 -6.88
CA LYS A 65 -18.28 -15.31 -5.93
C LYS A 65 -19.80 -15.11 -5.98
N GLU A 66 -20.27 -13.87 -5.86
CA GLU A 66 -21.72 -13.59 -5.88
C GLU A 66 -22.36 -13.98 -7.22
N LEU A 67 -21.67 -13.70 -8.34
CA LEU A 67 -22.15 -14.07 -9.67
C LEU A 67 -22.23 -15.59 -9.84
N PHE A 68 -21.22 -16.32 -9.38
CA PHE A 68 -21.23 -17.77 -9.37
C PHE A 68 -22.36 -18.32 -8.48
N LEU A 69 -22.59 -17.77 -7.29
CA LEU A 69 -23.67 -18.19 -6.40
C LEU A 69 -25.06 -18.00 -7.02
N ALA A 70 -25.24 -17.01 -7.89
CA ALA A 70 -26.50 -16.81 -8.62
C ALA A 70 -26.77 -17.93 -9.65
N ASP A 71 -25.71 -18.50 -10.25
CA ASP A 71 -25.82 -19.59 -11.22
C ASP A 71 -25.66 -20.98 -10.60
N TYR A 72 -25.09 -21.07 -9.40
CA TYR A 72 -24.80 -22.32 -8.71
C TYR A 72 -26.02 -23.26 -8.54
N PRO A 73 -27.24 -22.78 -8.22
CA PRO A 73 -28.42 -23.63 -8.15
C PRO A 73 -28.77 -24.35 -9.47
N LYS A 74 -28.27 -23.85 -10.62
CA LYS A 74 -28.48 -24.46 -11.95
C LYS A 74 -27.46 -25.55 -12.24
N LEU A 75 -26.34 -25.59 -11.50
CA LEU A 75 -25.27 -26.56 -11.67
C LEU A 75 -25.68 -27.88 -10.99
N LYS A 76 -25.58 -28.98 -11.74
CA LYS A 76 -25.85 -30.33 -11.22
C LYS A 76 -24.62 -30.98 -10.59
N ASN A 77 -23.44 -30.47 -10.90
CA ASN A 77 -22.19 -31.05 -10.45
C ASN A 77 -21.84 -30.56 -9.05
N LYS A 78 -21.37 -31.46 -8.19
CA LYS A 78 -20.91 -31.12 -6.84
C LYS A 78 -19.56 -30.42 -6.84
N ASN A 79 -18.77 -30.53 -7.91
CA ASN A 79 -17.50 -29.85 -8.05
C ASN A 79 -17.27 -29.43 -9.50
N GLY A 80 -16.33 -28.52 -9.70
CA GLY A 80 -15.95 -28.10 -11.03
C GLY A 80 -15.22 -26.76 -11.05
N VAL A 81 -15.08 -26.22 -12.26
CA VAL A 81 -14.46 -24.92 -12.50
C VAL A 81 -15.43 -24.03 -13.26
N TRP A 82 -15.70 -22.85 -12.70
CA TRP A 82 -16.50 -21.80 -13.33
C TRP A 82 -15.56 -20.67 -13.79
N LYS A 83 -15.51 -20.40 -15.10
CA LYS A 83 -14.58 -19.44 -15.70
C LYS A 83 -15.26 -18.11 -15.96
N PHE A 84 -14.53 -17.02 -15.75
CA PHE A 84 -14.95 -15.65 -16.08
C PHE A 84 -13.80 -14.88 -16.71
N ASN A 85 -14.08 -13.68 -17.22
CA ASN A 85 -13.12 -12.86 -17.96
C ASN A 85 -11.80 -12.58 -17.23
N LYS A 86 -11.82 -12.49 -15.89
CA LYS A 86 -10.65 -12.15 -15.07
C LYS A 86 -10.05 -13.34 -14.31
N GLY A 87 -10.61 -14.55 -14.42
CA GLY A 87 -10.15 -15.69 -13.65
C GLY A 87 -11.06 -16.90 -13.68
N GLU A 88 -10.94 -17.74 -12.64
CA GLU A 88 -11.74 -18.95 -12.48
C GLU A 88 -12.07 -19.21 -11.01
N ILE A 89 -13.17 -19.92 -10.79
CA ILE A 89 -13.63 -20.38 -9.48
C ILE A 89 -13.64 -21.90 -9.51
N ALA A 90 -12.74 -22.53 -8.76
CA ALA A 90 -12.82 -23.95 -8.49
C ALA A 90 -13.74 -24.15 -7.28
N TYR A 91 -14.80 -24.93 -7.43
CA TYR A 91 -15.78 -25.15 -6.38
C TYR A 91 -15.93 -26.63 -6.03
N GLU A 92 -16.29 -26.89 -4.78
CA GLU A 92 -16.59 -28.21 -4.26
C GLU A 92 -17.68 -28.14 -3.18
N THR A 93 -18.68 -29.00 -3.32
CA THR A 93 -19.84 -29.10 -2.43
C THR A 93 -19.56 -30.19 -1.42
N GLU A 94 -19.23 -29.79 -0.20
CA GLU A 94 -19.13 -30.67 0.94
C GLU A 94 -20.50 -30.85 1.61
N VAL A 95 -20.59 -31.73 2.62
CA VAL A 95 -21.85 -32.11 3.28
C VAL A 95 -22.64 -30.91 3.81
N ASN A 96 -21.98 -29.84 4.28
CA ASN A 96 -22.65 -28.70 4.92
C ASN A 96 -22.23 -27.32 4.35
N ARG A 97 -21.33 -27.30 3.37
CA ARG A 97 -20.78 -26.05 2.84
C ARG A 97 -20.32 -26.19 1.40
N LEU A 98 -20.41 -25.08 0.69
CA LEU A 98 -19.81 -24.89 -0.61
C LEU A 98 -18.47 -24.19 -0.43
N VAL A 99 -17.39 -24.85 -0.85
CA VAL A 99 -16.04 -24.30 -0.86
C VAL A 99 -15.78 -23.71 -2.25
N MET A 100 -15.30 -22.46 -2.30
CA MET A 100 -15.00 -21.76 -3.54
C MET A 100 -13.59 -21.17 -3.48
N ASN A 101 -12.74 -21.58 -4.41
CA ASN A 101 -11.39 -21.03 -4.58
C ASN A 101 -11.38 -20.15 -5.83
N VAL A 102 -11.41 -18.84 -5.62
CA VAL A 102 -11.43 -17.83 -6.68
C VAL A 102 -10.00 -17.42 -7.02
N LYS A 103 -9.55 -17.76 -8.22
CA LYS A 103 -8.22 -17.44 -8.71
C LYS A 103 -8.28 -16.24 -9.65
N ILE A 104 -7.63 -15.14 -9.26
CA ILE A 104 -7.48 -13.93 -10.06
C ILE A 104 -5.99 -13.60 -10.15
N LYS A 105 -5.48 -13.57 -11.39
CA LYS A 105 -4.05 -13.34 -11.68
C LYS A 105 -3.17 -14.33 -10.89
N LYS A 106 -2.41 -13.86 -9.90
CA LYS A 106 -1.49 -14.65 -9.07
C LYS A 106 -2.02 -14.90 -7.65
N LYS A 107 -3.26 -14.52 -7.35
CA LYS A 107 -3.87 -14.69 -6.04
C LYS A 107 -5.05 -15.63 -6.09
N THR A 108 -5.19 -16.41 -5.02
CA THR A 108 -6.34 -17.26 -4.77
C THR A 108 -7.01 -16.79 -3.49
N HIS A 109 -8.31 -16.54 -3.57
CA HIS A 109 -9.16 -16.18 -2.44
C HIS A 109 -10.13 -17.33 -2.19
N GLN A 110 -10.18 -17.80 -0.94
CA GLN A 110 -11.08 -18.87 -0.54
C GLN A 110 -12.31 -18.30 0.14
N PHE A 111 -13.49 -18.77 -0.28
CA PHE A 111 -14.78 -18.42 0.29
C PHE A 111 -15.56 -19.69 0.65
N PHE A 112 -16.44 -19.54 1.64
CA PHE A 112 -17.31 -20.60 2.11
C PHE A 112 -18.73 -20.08 2.18
N GLU A 113 -19.68 -20.88 1.72
CA GLU A 113 -21.11 -20.60 1.85
C GLU A 113 -21.79 -21.79 2.53
N LYS A 114 -22.71 -21.54 3.46
CA LYS A 114 -23.52 -22.62 4.05
C LYS A 114 -24.50 -23.12 3.01
N ASN A 115 -24.61 -24.44 2.88
CA ASN A 115 -25.56 -25.02 1.93
C ASN A 115 -26.98 -24.82 2.46
N ARG A 116 -27.72 -23.82 1.97
CA ARG A 116 -29.10 -23.52 2.40
C ARG A 116 -30.15 -24.50 1.85
N THR A 117 -29.76 -25.72 1.50
CA THR A 117 -30.71 -26.79 1.10
C THR A 117 -31.33 -27.47 2.32
N SER A 118 -31.82 -26.68 3.28
CA SER A 118 -32.90 -27.11 4.17
C SER A 118 -34.07 -26.20 3.86
N ASN A 119 -34.89 -26.60 2.90
CA ASN A 119 -36.25 -26.12 2.85
C ASN A 119 -36.84 -26.42 4.23
N SER A 120 -37.10 -25.36 4.98
CA SER A 120 -38.00 -25.38 6.13
C SER A 120 -39.36 -25.82 5.58
N SER A 121 -39.64 -27.11 5.69
CA SER A 121 -41.01 -27.60 5.67
C SER A 121 -41.54 -27.40 7.09
N ASP A 122 -42.17 -26.25 7.32
CA ASP A 122 -43.22 -26.08 8.33
C ASP A 122 -44.51 -25.71 7.61
#